data_AF-A4RRJ3-F1
#
_entry.id   AF-A4RRJ3-F1
#
_cell.length_a   1.000
_cell.length_b   1.000
_cell.length_c   1.000
_cell.angle_alpha   90.00
_cell.angle_beta   90.00
_cell.angle_gamma   90.00
#
_symmetry.space_group_name_H-M   'P 1'
#
loop_
_entity.id
_entity.type
_entity.pdbx_description
1 polymer ?
#
loop_
_entity_poly.entity_id
_entity_poly.type
_entity_poly.pdbx_seq_one_letter_code
_entity_poly.pdbx_strand_id
1 'polypeptide(L)'
;MATTTTAAFARAARAAARADARATGRDARRAARGARATRRANDGEVEVEVGTGDGDGARGARATTRRRALAATVFVGAAASGVGASRAEDEITAGAREALALAPTTLDDVELEPYVDLDNGYAFLSPKGWVKDLPNGIAEIEIHPVSEYGGRRFKVQVRPYGKKTKSLRVDELDEPEYANPRAYAEDVARKYAPLEGEGETNRGQAVSKVLSSRMSDDGRYYYFEYSTESMLPLHFWGVLALGPGPVGSARKLGRKDIITMTCQMPEDKGPEAAALLEHLVSTFKVLDV
;
A
#
# COMPACT_ATOMS: atom_id res chain seq x y z
N MET A 1 14.18 30.17 51.59
CA MET A 1 13.68 28.78 51.65
C MET A 1 12.90 28.46 50.38
N ALA A 2 13.53 27.96 49.32
CA ALA A 2 12.83 27.58 48.09
C ALA A 2 13.66 26.57 47.28
N THR A 3 13.66 25.29 47.70
CA THR A 3 14.40 24.23 46.97
C THR A 3 13.69 22.87 46.97
N THR A 4 12.44 22.77 47.41
CA THR A 4 11.80 21.46 47.67
C THR A 4 10.84 20.98 46.57
N THR A 5 10.40 21.84 45.65
CA THR A 5 9.29 21.50 44.72
C THR A 5 9.73 20.76 43.45
N THR A 6 10.97 20.92 43.00
CA THR A 6 11.44 20.37 41.70
C THR A 6 11.82 18.89 41.80
N ALA A 7 12.26 18.42 42.97
CA ALA A 7 12.68 17.03 43.17
C ALA A 7 11.51 16.03 43.24
N ALA A 8 10.33 16.47 43.70
CA ALA A 8 9.13 15.64 43.79
C ALA A 8 8.55 15.34 42.39
N PHE A 9 8.52 16.33 41.51
CA PHE A 9 8.05 16.16 40.12
C PHE A 9 8.94 15.22 39.30
N ALA A 10 10.27 15.33 39.46
CA ALA A 10 11.21 14.45 38.77
C ALA A 10 11.11 12.98 39.23
N ARG A 11 10.76 12.72 40.50
CA ARG A 11 10.54 11.36 41.01
C ARG A 11 9.22 10.77 40.52
N ALA A 12 8.15 11.56 40.46
CA ALA A 12 6.85 11.11 39.93
C ALA A 12 6.92 10.73 38.45
N ALA A 13 7.61 11.55 37.63
CA ALA A 13 7.80 11.27 36.20
C ALA A 13 8.63 9.99 35.95
N ARG A 14 9.66 9.74 36.75
CA ARG A 14 10.47 8.51 36.66
C ARG A 14 9.72 7.27 37.14
N ALA A 15 8.79 7.40 38.09
CA ALA A 15 7.95 6.30 38.54
C ALA A 15 6.91 5.91 37.48
N ALA A 16 6.29 6.90 36.82
CA ALA A 16 5.34 6.68 35.72
C ALA A 16 6.01 6.00 34.51
N ALA A 17 7.19 6.48 34.09
CA ALA A 17 7.94 5.86 32.97
C ALA A 17 8.35 4.40 33.25
N ARG A 18 8.62 4.05 34.52
CA ARG A 18 8.95 2.66 34.92
C ARG A 18 7.72 1.76 35.02
N ALA A 19 6.54 2.31 35.31
CA ALA A 19 5.29 1.55 35.30
C ALA A 19 4.87 1.22 33.85
N ASP A 20 5.03 2.17 32.94
CA ASP A 20 4.66 2.03 31.53
C ASP A 20 5.56 1.03 30.77
N ALA A 21 6.87 1.06 31.04
CA ALA A 21 7.82 0.07 30.53
C ALA A 21 7.54 -1.37 31.04
N ARG A 22 6.93 -1.50 32.23
CA ARG A 22 6.54 -2.81 32.80
C ARG A 22 5.21 -3.32 32.26
N ALA A 23 4.32 -2.44 31.80
CA ALA A 23 3.06 -2.80 31.16
C ALA A 23 3.32 -3.31 29.72
N THR A 24 4.05 -2.51 28.93
CA THR A 24 4.48 -2.87 27.56
C THR A 24 5.31 -4.16 27.51
N GLY A 25 6.19 -4.40 28.49
CA GLY A 25 6.94 -5.64 28.60
C GLY A 25 6.11 -6.89 28.93
N ARG A 26 4.94 -6.74 29.58
CA ARG A 26 4.01 -7.86 29.83
C ARG A 26 3.17 -8.17 28.60
N ASP A 27 2.74 -7.16 27.85
CA ASP A 27 1.95 -7.35 26.63
C ASP A 27 2.78 -7.97 25.50
N ALA A 28 4.05 -7.60 25.36
CA ALA A 28 4.98 -8.26 24.44
C ALA A 28 5.20 -9.75 24.77
N ARG A 29 5.26 -10.11 26.06
CA ARG A 29 5.38 -11.52 26.50
C ARG A 29 4.08 -12.31 26.30
N ARG A 30 2.92 -11.65 26.37
CA ARG A 30 1.61 -12.27 26.11
C ARG A 30 1.39 -12.52 24.61
N ALA A 31 1.79 -11.57 23.76
CA ALA A 31 1.78 -11.72 22.30
C ALA A 31 2.73 -12.84 21.82
N ALA A 32 3.95 -12.91 22.37
CA ALA A 32 4.91 -13.97 22.04
C ALA A 32 4.44 -15.38 22.47
N ARG A 33 3.67 -15.50 23.56
CA ARG A 33 3.07 -16.78 23.97
C ARG A 33 1.89 -17.20 23.07
N GLY A 34 1.10 -16.24 22.57
CA GLY A 34 0.04 -16.50 21.61
C GLY A 34 0.57 -16.99 20.25
N ALA A 35 1.62 -16.35 19.73
CA ALA A 35 2.25 -16.72 18.46
C ALA A 35 2.95 -18.10 18.50
N ARG A 36 3.41 -18.54 19.67
CA ARG A 36 4.02 -19.87 19.84
C ARG A 36 2.97 -20.98 19.96
N ALA A 37 1.76 -20.66 20.41
CA ALA A 37 0.65 -21.61 20.49
C ALA A 37 0.01 -21.86 19.11
N THR A 38 -0.07 -20.83 18.25
CA THR A 38 -0.59 -20.97 16.87
C THR A 38 0.37 -21.72 15.95
N ARG A 39 1.70 -21.58 16.12
CA ARG A 39 2.68 -22.35 15.33
C ARG A 39 2.61 -23.86 15.61
N ARG A 40 2.36 -24.26 16.86
CA ARG A 40 2.28 -25.69 17.24
C ARG A 40 1.00 -26.38 16.77
N ALA A 41 -0.01 -25.63 16.33
CA ALA A 41 -1.26 -26.18 15.80
C ALA A 41 -1.21 -26.50 14.30
N ASN A 42 -0.21 -25.97 13.56
CA ASN A 42 -0.09 -26.15 12.11
C ASN A 42 0.90 -27.24 11.67
N ASP A 43 1.66 -27.84 12.60
CA ASP A 43 2.67 -28.87 12.29
C ASP A 43 2.12 -30.31 12.48
N GLY A 44 0.80 -30.49 12.43
CA GLY A 44 0.17 -31.81 12.43
C GLY A 44 0.14 -32.39 11.01
N GLU A 45 0.96 -33.42 10.78
CA GLU A 45 1.01 -34.23 9.55
C GLU A 45 -0.38 -34.62 9.04
N VAL A 46 -0.63 -34.36 7.76
CA VAL A 46 -1.78 -34.92 7.03
C VAL A 46 -1.24 -36.06 6.17
N GLU A 47 -1.34 -37.29 6.68
CA GLU A 47 -1.29 -38.50 5.86
C GLU A 47 -2.54 -38.53 4.96
N VAL A 48 -2.33 -38.65 3.65
CA VAL A 48 -3.39 -38.81 2.66
C VAL A 48 -3.67 -40.31 2.51
N GLU A 49 -4.72 -40.80 3.16
CA GLU A 49 -5.32 -42.10 2.83
C GLU A 49 -6.32 -41.93 1.67
N VAL A 50 -6.06 -42.62 0.56
CA VAL A 50 -6.98 -42.73 -0.57
C VAL A 50 -8.00 -43.83 -0.24
N GLY A 51 -9.21 -43.42 0.16
CA GLY A 51 -10.35 -44.31 0.35
C GLY A 51 -11.43 -44.06 -0.70
N THR A 52 -11.62 -45.03 -1.60
CA THR A 52 -12.77 -45.13 -2.51
C THR A 52 -14.01 -45.60 -1.72
N GLY A 53 -15.14 -44.89 -1.85
CA GLY A 53 -16.41 -45.33 -1.27
C GLY A 53 -17.58 -44.42 -1.59
N ASP A 54 -18.49 -44.93 -2.43
CA ASP A 54 -19.83 -44.39 -2.72
C ASP A 54 -20.71 -44.30 -1.46
N GLY A 55 -21.63 -43.32 -1.41
CA GLY A 55 -22.68 -43.31 -0.40
C GLY A 55 -23.48 -42.01 -0.28
N ASP A 56 -24.69 -42.03 -0.85
CA ASP A 56 -25.78 -41.06 -0.71
C ASP A 56 -26.08 -40.65 0.74
N GLY A 57 -26.45 -39.37 0.94
CA GLY A 57 -26.87 -38.89 2.26
C GLY A 57 -27.32 -37.43 2.31
N ALA A 58 -28.46 -37.12 1.70
CA ALA A 58 -29.16 -35.85 1.87
C ALA A 58 -29.70 -35.63 3.30
N ARG A 59 -29.42 -34.44 3.89
CA ARG A 59 -30.16 -33.67 4.93
C ARG A 59 -29.19 -32.57 5.39
N GLY A 60 -29.43 -31.27 5.24
CA GLY A 60 -30.60 -30.52 5.66
C GLY A 60 -30.18 -29.56 6.78
N ALA A 61 -29.74 -28.34 6.43
CA ALA A 61 -29.64 -27.22 7.37
C ALA A 61 -29.80 -25.89 6.61
N ARG A 62 -31.03 -25.35 6.63
CA ARG A 62 -31.31 -23.95 6.33
C ARG A 62 -30.70 -23.09 7.42
N ALA A 63 -29.79 -22.19 7.06
CA ALA A 63 -29.38 -21.07 7.89
C ALA A 63 -29.72 -19.76 7.18
N THR A 64 -30.99 -19.34 7.31
CA THR A 64 -31.40 -17.95 7.10
C THR A 64 -30.91 -17.11 8.27
N THR A 65 -29.90 -16.24 8.10
CA THR A 65 -29.72 -15.07 8.97
C THR A 65 -29.11 -13.87 8.21
N ARG A 66 -29.99 -12.91 7.91
CA ARG A 66 -29.83 -11.44 7.85
C ARG A 66 -28.56 -10.86 7.19
N ARG A 67 -28.75 -10.39 5.96
CA ARG A 67 -28.00 -9.27 5.37
C ARG A 67 -28.09 -8.07 6.33
N ARG A 68 -26.98 -7.67 6.93
CA ARG A 68 -26.78 -6.30 7.40
C ARG A 68 -26.14 -5.55 6.26
N ALA A 69 -26.88 -4.61 5.68
CA ALA A 69 -26.30 -3.52 4.92
C ALA A 69 -25.35 -2.76 5.85
N LEU A 70 -24.06 -2.84 5.58
CA LEU A 70 -23.09 -1.93 6.18
C LEU A 70 -23.23 -0.63 5.40
N ALA A 71 -23.93 0.33 6.03
CA ALA A 71 -23.91 1.71 5.61
C ALA A 71 -22.44 2.15 5.48
N ALA A 72 -22.15 2.90 4.41
CA ALA A 72 -20.87 3.54 4.19
C ALA A 72 -20.57 4.46 5.38
N THR A 73 -19.69 4.02 6.27
CA THR A 73 -19.16 4.84 7.35
C THR A 73 -17.95 5.57 6.78
N VAL A 74 -18.12 6.87 6.52
CA VAL A 74 -16.98 7.80 6.40
C VAL A 74 -16.27 7.81 7.75
N PHE A 75 -15.13 7.14 7.85
CA PHE A 75 -14.30 7.20 9.04
C PHE A 75 -13.46 8.48 8.99
N VAL A 76 -13.97 9.53 9.63
CA VAL A 76 -13.10 10.55 10.25
C VAL A 76 -12.73 9.99 11.62
N GLY A 77 -11.54 9.38 11.71
CA GLY A 77 -11.02 8.82 12.96
C GLY A 77 -10.53 9.92 13.91
N ALA A 78 -11.45 10.60 14.60
CA ALA A 78 -11.13 11.42 15.77
C ALA A 78 -11.48 10.65 17.05
N ALA A 79 -10.46 10.14 17.74
CA ALA A 79 -10.60 9.63 19.11
C ALA A 79 -9.60 10.35 20.02
N ALA A 80 -10.05 11.48 20.59
CA ALA A 80 -9.32 12.17 21.64
C ALA A 80 -9.66 11.56 23.00
N SER A 81 -8.63 11.17 23.75
CA SER A 81 -8.65 11.15 25.23
C SER A 81 -7.22 11.17 25.77
N GLY A 82 -6.85 12.28 26.44
CA GLY A 82 -5.75 12.32 27.40
C GLY A 82 -4.55 13.21 27.04
N VAL A 83 -4.72 14.53 27.14
CA VAL A 83 -3.64 15.52 27.39
C VAL A 83 -2.39 15.39 26.50
N GLY A 84 -2.62 15.44 25.19
CA GLY A 84 -1.60 15.65 24.16
C GLY A 84 -2.19 16.07 22.81
N ALA A 85 -3.50 16.35 22.79
CA ALA A 85 -4.33 16.44 21.59
C ALA A 85 -4.40 17.85 20.96
N SER A 86 -3.48 18.76 21.30
CA SER A 86 -3.49 20.14 20.77
C SER A 86 -2.33 20.45 19.80
N ARG A 87 -1.63 19.43 19.28
CA ARG A 87 -0.50 19.65 18.34
C ARG A 87 -0.47 18.73 17.12
N ALA A 88 -1.44 17.83 16.97
CA ALA A 88 -1.48 16.85 15.87
C ALA A 88 -2.53 17.17 14.80
N GLU A 89 -3.37 18.19 14.97
CA GLU A 89 -4.44 18.55 14.03
C GLU A 89 -4.05 19.66 13.02
N ASP A 90 -2.83 20.21 13.09
CA ASP A 90 -2.45 21.42 12.32
C ASP A 90 -1.41 21.19 11.21
N GLU A 91 -1.01 19.94 10.95
CA GLU A 91 -0.06 19.59 9.88
C GLU A 91 -0.76 18.90 8.69
N ILE A 92 -1.93 19.40 8.25
CA ILE A 92 -2.26 19.24 6.82
C ILE A 92 -1.28 20.15 6.08
N THR A 93 -0.19 19.56 5.57
CA THR A 93 0.82 20.28 4.79
C THR A 93 0.16 21.00 3.62
N ALA A 94 0.77 22.07 3.12
CA ALA A 94 0.23 22.78 1.95
C ALA A 94 -0.04 21.82 0.78
N GLY A 95 0.84 20.83 0.56
CA GLY A 95 0.65 19.78 -0.44
C GLY A 95 -0.56 18.88 -0.18
N ALA A 96 -0.83 18.52 1.08
CA ALA A 96 -2.04 17.78 1.43
C ALA A 96 -3.33 18.59 1.21
N ARG A 97 -3.31 19.91 1.50
CA ARG A 97 -4.45 20.80 1.20
C ARG A 97 -4.68 20.94 -0.29
N GLU A 98 -3.61 21.08 -1.07
CA GLU A 98 -3.68 21.13 -2.54
C GLU A 98 -4.22 19.81 -3.11
N ALA A 99 -3.75 18.67 -2.61
CA ALA A 99 -4.22 17.35 -3.02
C ALA A 99 -5.71 17.14 -2.67
N LEU A 100 -6.15 17.56 -1.48
CA LEU A 100 -7.56 17.54 -1.11
C LEU A 100 -8.41 18.56 -1.89
N ALA A 101 -7.79 19.59 -2.45
CA ALA A 101 -8.43 20.59 -3.30
C ALA A 101 -8.47 20.16 -4.78
N LEU A 102 -7.92 19.00 -5.15
CA LEU A 102 -8.16 18.40 -6.47
C LEU A 102 -9.67 18.22 -6.63
N ALA A 103 -10.25 19.00 -7.54
CA ALA A 103 -11.68 18.92 -7.80
C ALA A 103 -12.02 17.51 -8.30
N PRO A 104 -13.08 16.88 -7.78
CA PRO A 104 -13.64 15.69 -8.39
C PRO A 104 -13.82 15.94 -9.88
N THR A 105 -13.32 15.01 -10.69
CA THR A 105 -13.41 15.06 -12.15
C THR A 105 -14.07 13.79 -12.63
N THR A 106 -14.68 13.87 -13.80
CA THR A 106 -15.26 12.69 -14.47
C THR A 106 -14.38 12.36 -15.66
N LEU A 107 -14.06 11.08 -15.84
CA LEU A 107 -13.38 10.57 -17.01
C LEU A 107 -14.18 9.37 -17.52
N ASP A 108 -14.69 9.46 -18.75
CA ASP A 108 -15.48 8.40 -19.40
C ASP A 108 -16.57 7.79 -18.47
N ASP A 109 -17.42 8.67 -17.92
CA ASP A 109 -18.51 8.35 -16.98
C ASP A 109 -18.08 7.81 -15.60
N VAL A 110 -16.78 7.77 -15.31
CA VAL A 110 -16.25 7.41 -13.99
C VAL A 110 -15.97 8.68 -13.17
N GLU A 111 -16.72 8.87 -12.08
CA GLU A 111 -16.42 9.92 -11.09
C GLU A 111 -15.14 9.58 -10.32
N LEU A 112 -14.21 10.52 -10.25
CA LEU A 112 -12.95 10.41 -9.51
C LEU A 112 -12.99 11.32 -8.27
N GLU A 113 -12.46 10.82 -7.15
CA GLU A 113 -12.33 11.56 -5.89
C GLU A 113 -10.88 11.55 -5.39
N PRO A 114 -10.43 12.60 -4.68
CA PRO A 114 -9.09 12.62 -4.11
C PRO A 114 -8.90 11.50 -3.07
N TYR A 115 -7.87 10.69 -3.28
CA TYR A 115 -7.32 9.81 -2.26
C TYR A 115 -6.04 10.42 -1.69
N VAL A 116 -5.95 10.52 -0.37
CA VAL A 116 -4.81 11.12 0.33
C VAL A 116 -4.37 10.24 1.49
N ASP A 117 -3.09 9.87 1.50
CA ASP A 117 -2.44 9.17 2.59
C ASP A 117 -1.38 10.10 3.22
N LEU A 118 -1.76 10.72 4.34
CA LEU A 118 -0.91 11.68 5.06
C LEU A 118 0.26 11.00 5.80
N ASP A 119 0.05 9.75 6.23
CA ASP A 119 1.03 9.00 6.99
C ASP A 119 2.25 8.65 6.13
N ASN A 120 1.99 8.23 4.90
CA ASN A 120 3.01 7.88 3.91
C ASN A 120 3.37 9.05 2.98
N GLY A 121 2.51 10.07 2.89
CA GLY A 121 2.78 11.33 2.18
C GLY A 121 2.59 11.26 0.66
N TYR A 122 1.48 10.68 0.20
CA TYR A 122 1.12 10.65 -1.22
C TYR A 122 -0.38 10.89 -1.44
N ALA A 123 -0.73 11.25 -2.68
CA ALA A 123 -2.10 11.44 -3.12
C ALA A 123 -2.27 11.12 -4.60
N PHE A 124 -3.50 10.83 -5.01
CA PHE A 124 -3.91 10.62 -6.41
C PHE A 124 -5.43 10.72 -6.52
N LEU A 125 -5.98 10.74 -7.74
CA LEU A 125 -7.42 10.64 -7.97
C LEU A 125 -7.83 9.16 -8.07
N SER A 126 -8.82 8.74 -7.30
CA SER A 126 -9.34 7.37 -7.25
C SER A 126 -10.76 7.30 -7.81
N PRO A 127 -11.13 6.25 -8.55
CA PRO A 127 -12.52 6.02 -8.93
C PRO A 127 -13.43 5.86 -7.71
N LYS A 128 -14.52 6.62 -7.70
CA LYS A 128 -15.50 6.59 -6.62
C LYS A 128 -16.25 5.26 -6.61
N GLY A 129 -16.43 4.69 -5.43
CA GLY A 129 -17.16 3.44 -5.23
C GLY A 129 -16.39 2.17 -5.59
N TRP A 130 -15.11 2.27 -5.96
CA TRP A 130 -14.23 1.11 -6.03
C TRP A 130 -13.90 0.60 -4.62
N VAL A 131 -13.66 -0.71 -4.51
CA VAL A 131 -13.33 -1.36 -3.24
C VAL A 131 -11.85 -1.19 -2.96
N LYS A 132 -11.51 -0.89 -1.70
CA LYS A 132 -10.15 -0.84 -1.21
C LYS A 132 -9.86 -2.04 -0.31
N ASP A 133 -8.85 -2.79 -0.68
CA ASP A 133 -8.28 -3.91 0.07
C ASP A 133 -6.88 -3.56 0.60
N LEU A 134 -6.45 -4.27 1.65
CA LEU A 134 -5.16 -4.07 2.34
C LEU A 134 -4.39 -5.40 2.43
N PRO A 135 -3.95 -5.98 1.29
CA PRO A 135 -3.37 -7.32 1.26
C PRO A 135 -2.12 -7.46 2.14
N ASN A 136 -1.31 -6.41 2.24
CA ASN A 136 -0.15 -6.35 3.14
C ASN A 136 -0.28 -5.23 4.18
N GLY A 137 -1.51 -4.99 4.67
CA GLY A 137 -1.79 -3.94 5.64
C GLY A 137 -1.55 -2.54 5.07
N ILE A 138 -1.09 -1.59 5.90
CA ILE A 138 -0.91 -0.20 5.47
C ILE A 138 0.23 0.02 4.46
N ALA A 139 1.10 -0.97 4.26
CA ALA A 139 2.22 -0.89 3.32
C ALA A 139 1.80 -1.18 1.87
N GLU A 140 0.61 -1.75 1.66
CA GLU A 140 0.07 -2.02 0.34
C GLU A 140 -1.45 -1.87 0.35
N ILE A 141 -1.94 -0.94 -0.45
CA ILE A 141 -3.36 -0.82 -0.76
C ILE A 141 -3.60 -1.39 -2.15
N GLU A 142 -4.71 -2.08 -2.34
CA GLU A 142 -5.22 -2.49 -3.66
C GLU A 142 -6.62 -1.90 -3.82
N ILE A 143 -6.90 -1.27 -4.96
CA ILE A 143 -8.20 -0.68 -5.27
C ILE A 143 -8.70 -1.24 -6.60
N HIS A 144 -9.94 -1.72 -6.63
CA HIS A 144 -10.53 -2.38 -7.81
C HIS A 144 -12.06 -2.20 -7.87
N PRO A 145 -12.69 -2.38 -9.05
CA PRO A 145 -14.15 -2.39 -9.15
C PRO A 145 -14.77 -3.53 -8.32
N VAL A 146 -15.94 -3.28 -7.74
CA VAL A 146 -16.70 -4.28 -6.96
C VAL A 146 -16.96 -5.56 -7.78
N SER A 147 -17.22 -5.41 -9.08
CA SER A 147 -17.59 -6.50 -9.98
C SER A 147 -16.41 -7.26 -10.58
N GLU A 148 -15.16 -6.85 -10.33
CA GLU A 148 -13.98 -7.35 -11.07
C GLU A 148 -12.81 -7.74 -10.14
N TYR A 149 -13.03 -8.74 -9.27
CA TYR A 149 -11.92 -9.30 -8.50
C TYR A 149 -10.93 -10.02 -9.43
N GLY A 150 -9.74 -9.45 -9.61
CA GLY A 150 -8.69 -9.94 -10.52
C GLY A 150 -8.65 -9.30 -11.91
N GLY A 151 -9.56 -8.36 -12.22
CA GLY A 151 -9.59 -7.61 -13.48
C GLY A 151 -8.79 -6.31 -13.40
N ARG A 152 -9.48 -5.19 -13.64
CA ARG A 152 -8.90 -3.86 -13.44
C ARG A 152 -8.60 -3.65 -11.96
N ARG A 153 -7.39 -3.21 -11.65
CA ARG A 153 -7.01 -2.82 -10.29
C ARG A 153 -5.85 -1.85 -10.35
N PHE A 154 -5.61 -1.15 -9.27
CA PHE A 154 -4.32 -0.53 -9.04
C PHE A 154 -3.90 -0.73 -7.59
N LYS A 155 -2.59 -0.84 -7.39
CA LYS A 155 -1.98 -0.99 -6.08
C LYS A 155 -1.02 0.15 -5.82
N VAL A 156 -0.94 0.57 -4.56
CA VAL A 156 0.13 1.46 -4.09
C VAL A 156 0.93 0.71 -3.03
N GLN A 157 2.22 0.54 -3.29
CA GLN A 157 3.16 -0.11 -2.39
C GLN A 157 4.10 0.93 -1.79
N VAL A 158 4.23 0.92 -0.46
CA VAL A 158 5.15 1.77 0.30
C VAL A 158 6.21 0.88 0.93
N ARG A 159 7.47 1.12 0.60
CA ARG A 159 8.61 0.34 1.12
C ARG A 159 9.70 1.27 1.61
N PRO A 160 10.34 0.99 2.77
CA PRO A 160 11.47 1.80 3.22
C PRO A 160 12.60 1.80 2.18
N TYR A 161 13.10 2.98 1.82
CA TYR A 161 14.30 3.10 0.99
C TYR A 161 15.55 2.60 1.73
N GLY A 162 15.55 2.70 3.06
CA GLY A 162 16.61 2.16 3.92
C GLY A 162 17.83 3.07 4.08
N LYS A 163 18.05 4.03 3.18
CA LYS A 163 19.08 5.07 3.33
C LYS A 163 18.48 6.42 3.72
N LYS A 164 19.33 7.29 4.27
CA LYS A 164 18.97 8.67 4.60
C LYS A 164 19.30 9.57 3.42
N THR A 165 18.34 10.36 2.98
CA THR A 165 18.56 11.42 2.00
C THR A 165 17.66 12.61 2.29
N LYS A 166 18.11 13.80 1.93
CA LYS A 166 17.28 15.01 1.99
C LYS A 166 16.47 15.21 0.71
N SER A 167 16.87 14.54 -0.36
CA SER A 167 16.20 14.62 -1.66
C SER A 167 14.86 13.90 -1.64
N LEU A 168 14.00 14.30 -2.57
CA LEU A 168 12.77 13.61 -2.97
C LEU A 168 12.83 13.23 -4.46
N ARG A 169 14.03 13.22 -5.04
CA ARG A 169 14.25 12.85 -6.43
C ARG A 169 14.70 11.40 -6.52
N VAL A 170 14.16 10.69 -7.50
CA VAL A 170 14.48 9.27 -7.74
C VAL A 170 15.77 9.14 -8.56
N ASP A 171 16.08 10.14 -9.39
CA ASP A 171 17.29 10.17 -10.22
C ASP A 171 18.60 10.39 -9.44
N GLU A 172 18.50 10.73 -8.16
CA GLU A 172 19.63 10.85 -7.25
C GLU A 172 19.85 9.58 -6.40
N LEU A 173 19.11 8.50 -6.67
CA LEU A 173 19.28 7.23 -5.94
C LEU A 173 20.40 6.38 -6.55
N ASP A 174 21.25 5.82 -5.69
CA ASP A 174 22.47 5.10 -6.13
C ASP A 174 22.21 3.64 -6.53
N GLU A 175 21.05 3.08 -6.21
CA GLU A 175 20.76 1.67 -6.45
C GLU A 175 20.56 1.37 -7.94
N PRO A 176 21.07 0.24 -8.46
CA PRO A 176 20.95 -0.10 -9.88
C PRO A 176 19.51 -0.13 -10.40
N GLU A 177 18.55 -0.55 -9.57
CA GLU A 177 17.12 -0.59 -9.94
C GLU A 177 16.52 0.81 -10.13
N TYR A 178 17.12 1.86 -9.56
CA TYR A 178 16.67 3.25 -9.68
C TYR A 178 17.55 4.09 -10.61
N ALA A 179 18.55 3.48 -11.27
CA ALA A 179 19.50 4.19 -12.13
C ALA A 179 18.83 4.95 -13.27
N ASN A 180 17.70 4.46 -13.79
CA ASN A 180 16.86 5.15 -14.77
C ASN A 180 15.47 4.49 -14.82
N PRO A 181 14.46 5.15 -15.44
CA PRO A 181 13.10 4.60 -15.53
C PRO A 181 13.02 3.23 -16.20
N ARG A 182 13.89 2.96 -17.18
CA ARG A 182 13.89 1.68 -17.92
C ARG A 182 14.36 0.53 -17.03
N ALA A 183 15.44 0.72 -16.28
CA ALA A 183 15.95 -0.27 -15.33
C ALA A 183 14.90 -0.64 -14.28
N TYR A 184 14.17 0.35 -13.77
CA TYR A 184 13.08 0.11 -12.83
C TYR A 184 11.90 -0.66 -13.48
N ALA A 185 11.50 -0.25 -14.69
CA ALA A 185 10.44 -0.92 -15.44
C ALA A 185 10.79 -2.40 -15.68
N GLU A 186 12.04 -2.70 -16.05
CA GLU A 186 12.55 -4.05 -16.25
C GLU A 186 12.55 -4.88 -14.96
N ASP A 187 12.99 -4.30 -13.82
CA ASP A 187 12.94 -4.97 -12.52
C ASP A 187 11.49 -5.32 -12.12
N VAL A 188 10.55 -4.40 -12.28
CA VAL A 188 9.14 -4.63 -11.95
C VAL A 188 8.51 -5.66 -12.90
N ALA A 189 8.73 -5.53 -14.19
CA ALA A 189 8.20 -6.44 -15.20
C ALA A 189 8.73 -7.88 -15.02
N ARG A 190 9.99 -8.03 -14.63
CA ARG A 190 10.64 -9.32 -14.37
C ARG A 190 10.02 -10.08 -13.19
N LYS A 191 9.39 -9.38 -12.24
CA LYS A 191 8.67 -10.00 -11.11
C LYS A 191 7.40 -10.73 -11.55
N TYR A 192 6.86 -10.40 -12.73
CA TYR A 192 5.68 -11.06 -13.29
C TYR A 192 6.04 -12.21 -14.23
N ALA A 193 6.98 -11.97 -15.16
CA ALA A 193 7.46 -12.96 -16.11
C ALA A 193 8.86 -12.56 -16.64
N PRO A 194 9.66 -13.48 -17.20
CA PRO A 194 10.92 -13.16 -17.87
C PRO A 194 10.74 -12.09 -18.95
N LEU A 195 11.75 -11.24 -19.17
CA LEU A 195 11.66 -10.23 -20.23
C LEU A 195 11.76 -10.87 -21.62
N GLU A 196 11.17 -10.21 -22.62
CA GLU A 196 11.32 -10.60 -24.03
C GLU A 196 12.80 -10.75 -24.40
N GLY A 197 13.18 -11.95 -24.84
CA GLY A 197 14.56 -12.31 -25.19
C GLY A 197 15.40 -12.90 -24.06
N GLU A 198 14.86 -13.07 -22.85
CA GLU A 198 15.56 -13.71 -21.73
C GLU A 198 15.24 -15.21 -21.59
N GLY A 199 16.30 -16.04 -21.65
CA GLY A 199 16.22 -17.47 -21.42
C GLY A 199 15.63 -18.29 -22.56
N GLU A 200 15.55 -19.61 -22.38
CA GLU A 200 14.79 -20.49 -23.27
C GLU A 200 13.31 -20.35 -22.94
N THR A 201 12.54 -19.69 -23.81
CA THR A 201 11.09 -19.60 -23.66
C THR A 201 10.44 -20.84 -24.23
N ASN A 202 9.76 -21.61 -23.38
CA ASN A 202 8.91 -22.70 -23.84
C ASN A 202 7.63 -22.14 -24.50
N ARG A 203 7.06 -22.87 -25.45
CA ARG A 203 5.81 -22.49 -26.11
C ARG A 203 4.69 -22.32 -25.06
N GLY A 204 4.17 -21.11 -24.91
CA GLY A 204 3.11 -20.77 -23.93
C GLY A 204 3.60 -20.23 -22.59
N GLN A 205 4.91 -20.01 -22.41
CA GLN A 205 5.45 -19.32 -21.24
C GLN A 205 5.10 -17.83 -21.29
N ALA A 206 4.77 -17.25 -20.14
CA ALA A 206 4.52 -15.81 -20.05
C ALA A 206 5.81 -15.03 -20.30
N VAL A 207 5.71 -13.89 -20.99
CA VAL A 207 6.82 -12.99 -21.30
C VAL A 207 6.41 -11.56 -21.01
N SER A 208 7.30 -10.80 -20.38
CA SER A 208 7.12 -9.39 -20.09
C SER A 208 7.82 -8.50 -21.12
N LYS A 209 7.19 -7.40 -21.51
CA LYS A 209 7.76 -6.41 -22.43
C LYS A 209 7.57 -5.00 -21.90
N VAL A 210 8.67 -4.27 -21.71
CA VAL A 210 8.60 -2.84 -21.37
C VAL A 210 8.25 -2.04 -22.63
N LEU A 211 7.12 -1.35 -22.58
CA LEU A 211 6.55 -0.58 -23.69
C LEU A 211 7.00 0.87 -23.66
N SER A 212 6.98 1.48 -22.47
CA SER A 212 7.37 2.88 -22.26
C SER A 212 8.02 3.05 -20.90
N SER A 213 8.96 3.99 -20.82
CA SER A 213 9.59 4.39 -19.57
C SER A 213 10.09 5.82 -19.72
N ARG A 214 9.71 6.70 -18.80
CA ARG A 214 10.10 8.12 -18.82
C ARG A 214 10.28 8.67 -17.41
N MET A 215 11.09 9.71 -17.30
CA MET A 215 11.29 10.47 -16.07
C MET A 215 10.52 11.79 -16.14
N SER A 216 10.06 12.32 -15.02
CA SER A 216 9.59 13.71 -14.95
C SER A 216 10.76 14.69 -15.08
N ASP A 217 10.50 15.90 -15.55
CA ASP A 217 11.55 16.92 -15.76
C ASP A 217 12.29 17.29 -14.45
N ASP A 218 11.61 17.17 -13.31
CA ASP A 218 12.15 17.43 -11.98
C ASP A 218 12.84 16.21 -11.33
N GLY A 219 12.94 15.07 -12.03
CA GLY A 219 13.57 13.84 -11.54
C GLY A 219 12.82 13.13 -10.40
N ARG A 220 11.62 13.60 -10.03
CA ARG A 220 10.86 13.07 -8.87
C ARG A 220 10.05 11.81 -9.18
N TYR A 221 9.72 11.58 -10.45
CA TYR A 221 8.83 10.50 -10.85
C TYR A 221 9.43 9.70 -12.00
N TYR A 222 9.45 8.37 -11.86
CA TYR A 222 9.68 7.45 -12.97
C TYR A 222 8.34 6.84 -13.37
N TYR A 223 7.88 7.15 -14.58
CA TYR A 223 6.71 6.53 -15.17
C TYR A 223 7.14 5.35 -16.03
N PHE A 224 6.39 4.27 -15.95
CA PHE A 224 6.68 3.04 -16.70
C PHE A 224 5.41 2.36 -17.17
N GLU A 225 5.56 1.61 -18.24
CA GLU A 225 4.51 0.84 -18.87
C GLU A 225 5.11 -0.47 -19.39
N TYR A 226 4.45 -1.58 -19.09
CA TYR A 226 4.84 -2.88 -19.60
C TYR A 226 3.61 -3.76 -19.81
N SER A 227 3.72 -4.71 -20.73
CA SER A 227 2.74 -5.77 -20.91
C SER A 227 3.33 -7.11 -20.49
N THR A 228 2.46 -8.05 -20.16
CA THR A 228 2.82 -9.45 -19.98
C THR A 228 1.99 -10.28 -20.94
N GLU A 229 2.64 -10.82 -21.97
CA GLU A 229 2.04 -11.78 -22.87
C GLU A 229 1.94 -13.11 -22.15
N SER A 230 0.71 -13.59 -21.93
CA SER A 230 0.45 -14.89 -21.32
C SER A 230 -0.88 -15.44 -21.83
N MET A 231 -1.38 -16.55 -21.28
CA MET A 231 -2.75 -17.02 -21.54
C MET A 231 -3.81 -15.96 -21.20
N LEU A 232 -3.51 -15.06 -20.27
CA LEU A 232 -4.30 -13.87 -19.96
C LEU A 232 -3.37 -12.64 -20.09
N PRO A 233 -3.33 -11.98 -21.26
CA PRO A 233 -2.50 -10.79 -21.45
C PRO A 233 -2.90 -9.69 -20.47
N LEU A 234 -1.92 -9.13 -19.78
CA LEU A 234 -2.11 -8.03 -18.85
C LEU A 234 -1.25 -6.85 -19.28
N HIS A 235 -1.83 -5.66 -19.16
CA HIS A 235 -1.17 -4.39 -19.37
C HIS A 235 -1.00 -3.68 -18.04
N PHE A 236 0.16 -3.06 -17.84
CA PHE A 236 0.52 -2.36 -16.62
C PHE A 236 0.98 -0.93 -16.91
N TRP A 237 0.51 0.00 -16.10
CA TRP A 237 1.01 1.37 -16.04
C TRP A 237 1.43 1.66 -14.61
N GLY A 238 2.49 2.43 -14.41
CA GLY A 238 2.91 2.76 -13.08
C GLY A 238 3.76 4.00 -12.98
N VAL A 239 3.90 4.43 -11.72
CA VAL A 239 4.74 5.54 -11.31
C VAL A 239 5.46 5.15 -10.03
N LEU A 240 6.75 5.45 -10.01
CA LEU A 240 7.63 5.33 -8.87
C LEU A 240 8.01 6.74 -8.40
N ALA A 241 8.00 6.95 -7.09
CA ALA A 241 8.48 8.18 -6.47
C ALA A 241 9.19 7.91 -5.13
N LEU A 242 10.02 8.87 -4.72
CA LEU A 242 10.61 8.90 -3.38
C LEU A 242 9.74 9.76 -2.47
N GLY A 243 9.05 9.10 -1.54
CA GLY A 243 8.18 9.73 -0.55
C GLY A 243 8.93 10.29 0.66
N PRO A 244 8.28 11.15 1.47
CA PRO A 244 8.88 11.78 2.64
C PRO A 244 9.24 10.82 3.78
N GLY A 245 8.80 9.56 3.71
CA GLY A 245 8.90 8.57 4.78
C GLY A 245 7.74 8.68 5.78
N PRO A 246 7.58 7.72 6.71
CA PRO A 246 6.41 7.67 7.58
C PRO A 246 6.45 8.81 8.59
N VAL A 247 5.29 9.41 8.89
CA VAL A 247 5.14 10.46 9.91
C VAL A 247 5.83 10.06 11.22
N GLY A 248 6.48 11.04 11.86
CA GLY A 248 7.12 10.87 13.17
C GLY A 248 8.65 10.94 13.12
N SER A 249 9.31 10.18 13.99
CA SER A 249 10.77 10.28 14.18
C SER A 249 11.57 9.83 12.96
N ALA A 250 11.07 8.88 12.18
CA ALA A 250 11.72 8.40 10.96
C ALA A 250 11.86 9.50 9.90
N ARG A 251 10.76 10.22 9.59
CA ARG A 251 10.76 11.39 8.69
C ARG A 251 11.72 12.49 9.17
N LYS A 252 11.71 12.80 10.48
CA LYS A 252 12.66 13.77 11.09
C LYS A 252 14.13 13.37 10.94
N LEU A 253 14.42 12.06 10.87
CA LEU A 253 15.77 11.52 10.70
C LEU A 253 16.18 11.41 9.21
N GLY A 254 15.36 11.90 8.28
CA GLY A 254 15.63 11.88 6.84
C GLY A 254 15.50 10.49 6.22
N ARG A 255 14.76 9.56 6.85
CA ARG A 255 14.42 8.29 6.23
C ARG A 255 13.32 8.52 5.21
N LYS A 256 13.47 7.96 4.02
CA LYS A 256 12.53 8.05 2.92
C LYS A 256 11.92 6.69 2.61
N ASP A 257 10.78 6.71 1.96
CA ASP A 257 10.11 5.52 1.45
C ASP A 257 10.04 5.58 -0.06
N ILE A 258 10.20 4.43 -0.70
CA ILE A 258 9.85 4.22 -2.09
C ILE A 258 8.35 3.98 -2.15
N ILE A 259 7.66 4.78 -2.97
CA ILE A 259 6.23 4.65 -3.21
C ILE A 259 6.03 4.32 -4.68
N THR A 260 5.37 3.20 -4.94
CA THR A 260 5.08 2.74 -6.30
C THR A 260 3.59 2.54 -6.45
N MET A 261 2.99 3.24 -7.41
CA MET A 261 1.66 2.91 -7.88
C MET A 261 1.75 2.08 -9.16
N THR A 262 0.99 0.99 -9.22
CA THR A 262 0.90 0.13 -10.41
C THR A 262 -0.56 -0.17 -10.69
N CYS A 263 -1.05 0.31 -11.82
CA CYS A 263 -2.32 -0.07 -12.39
C CYS A 263 -2.13 -1.29 -13.29
N GLN A 264 -3.10 -2.19 -13.29
CA GLN A 264 -3.14 -3.33 -14.21
C GLN A 264 -4.54 -3.53 -14.77
N MET A 265 -4.60 -4.06 -15.98
CA MET A 265 -5.82 -4.58 -16.57
C MET A 265 -5.54 -5.73 -17.54
N PRO A 266 -6.52 -6.64 -17.73
CA PRO A 266 -6.57 -7.47 -18.90
C PRO A 266 -6.69 -6.64 -20.19
N GLU A 267 -5.95 -7.01 -21.24
CA GLU A 267 -5.95 -6.27 -22.52
C GLU A 267 -7.31 -6.30 -23.24
N ASP A 268 -8.19 -7.24 -22.91
CA ASP A 268 -9.53 -7.38 -23.50
C ASP A 268 -10.54 -6.30 -23.03
N LYS A 269 -10.17 -5.45 -22.07
CA LYS A 269 -11.03 -4.40 -21.50
C LYS A 269 -11.17 -3.14 -22.38
N GLY A 270 -10.36 -3.02 -23.43
CA GLY A 270 -10.46 -1.92 -24.40
C GLY A 270 -9.82 -0.59 -23.95
N PRO A 271 -9.79 0.40 -24.85
CA PRO A 271 -8.98 1.62 -24.69
C PRO A 271 -9.49 2.60 -23.63
N GLU A 272 -10.80 2.67 -23.38
CA GLU A 272 -11.37 3.56 -22.34
C GLU A 272 -10.89 3.15 -20.94
N ALA A 273 -10.84 1.84 -20.68
CA ALA A 273 -10.32 1.31 -19.42
C ALA A 273 -8.81 1.59 -19.26
N ALA A 274 -8.05 1.54 -20.35
CA ALA A 274 -6.63 1.88 -20.35
C ALA A 274 -6.43 3.37 -20.04
N ALA A 275 -7.19 4.25 -20.71
CA ALA A 275 -7.14 5.69 -20.52
C ALA A 275 -7.46 6.09 -19.06
N LEU A 276 -8.45 5.41 -18.44
CA LEU A 276 -8.73 5.60 -17.02
C LEU A 276 -7.50 5.31 -16.16
N LEU A 277 -6.91 4.12 -16.28
CA LEU A 277 -5.78 3.70 -15.46
C LEU A 277 -4.52 4.55 -15.70
N GLU A 278 -4.23 4.90 -16.95
CA GLU A 278 -3.15 5.83 -17.29
C GLU A 278 -3.39 7.20 -16.66
N HIS A 279 -4.64 7.70 -16.69
CA HIS A 279 -5.00 8.95 -16.04
C HIS A 279 -4.76 8.88 -14.52
N LEU A 280 -5.17 7.81 -13.83
CA LEU A 280 -4.89 7.65 -12.39
C LEU A 280 -3.40 7.77 -12.11
N VAL A 281 -2.55 7.09 -12.89
CA VAL A 281 -1.07 7.18 -12.82
C VAL A 281 -0.58 8.61 -13.00
N SER A 282 -1.14 9.35 -13.96
CA SER A 282 -0.75 10.75 -14.20
C SER A 282 -1.08 11.70 -13.05
N THR A 283 -2.07 11.35 -12.23
CA THR A 283 -2.53 12.20 -11.10
C THR A 283 -1.75 11.99 -9.82
N PHE A 284 -0.91 10.94 -9.77
CA PHE A 284 -0.14 10.60 -8.57
C PHE A 284 0.86 11.71 -8.22
N LYS A 285 0.90 12.05 -6.93
CA LYS A 285 1.80 13.06 -6.38
C LYS A 285 2.32 12.63 -5.02
N VAL A 286 3.60 12.91 -4.78
CA VAL A 286 4.19 12.90 -3.44
C VAL A 286 3.89 14.24 -2.78
N LEU A 287 3.47 14.21 -1.52
CA LEU A 287 3.17 15.41 -0.76
C LEU A 287 4.48 15.99 -0.20
N ASP A 288 4.73 17.27 -0.51
CA ASP A 288 5.82 18.01 0.12
C ASP A 288 5.47 18.25 1.60
N VAL A 289 6.41 17.91 2.49
CA VAL A 289 6.31 17.99 3.96
C VAL A 289 7.48 18.76 4.53
#